data_AF-A0A7J9K7G3-F1
#
_entry.id   AF-A0A7J9K7G3-F1
#
_cell.length_a   1.000
_cell.length_b   1.000
_cell.length_c   1.000
_cell.angle_alpha   90.00
_cell.angle_beta   90.00
_cell.angle_gamma   90.00
#
_symmetry.space_group_name_H-M   'P 1'
#
loop_
_entity.id
_entity.type
_entity.pdbx_description
1 polymer ?
#
loop_
_entity_poly.entity_id
_entity_poly.type
_entity_poly.pdbx_seq_one_letter_code
_entity_poly.pdbx_strand_id
1 'polypeptide(L)'
;TWRKNVKPCDIEGEINSAAPGKLRVVSVSEVSRVFHPNFSAKWRRYLYIFPLNDQENEKQCCENEKEVESFSFARNCNEPSNKCVESSSSENVENLIIGNNKEFEAPNKPTCFSVCRVNQLLRHLEGKLLSYKMFARDTKASRNIGPPTECFMYHARAAEARIPCSVHEEGRKVMCVELVANRFLRKMVRVLVATSIREAAAGAEEDALLKLMEATCRRATAPPAPPDGLCLVDVGYTDFNPKNCLIP
;
A
#
# COMPACT_ATOMS: atom_id res chain seq x y z
N THR A 1 -16.14 -27.20 27.52
CA THR A 1 -15.60 -27.07 28.90
C THR A 1 -14.12 -26.77 28.75
N TRP A 2 -13.60 -25.67 29.32
CA TRP A 2 -12.17 -25.35 29.19
C TRP A 2 -11.34 -26.45 29.85
N ARG A 3 -10.32 -26.95 29.15
CA ARG A 3 -9.29 -27.77 29.78
C ARG A 3 -8.45 -26.83 30.63
N LYS A 4 -8.71 -26.78 31.95
CA LYS A 4 -7.93 -25.98 32.91
C LYS A 4 -6.46 -26.42 33.02
N ASN A 5 -6.14 -27.54 32.40
CA ASN A 5 -4.82 -28.18 32.45
C ASN A 5 -3.92 -27.76 31.29
N VAL A 6 -4.42 -26.97 30.33
CA VAL A 6 -3.63 -26.49 29.19
C VAL A 6 -3.12 -25.10 29.52
N LYS A 7 -1.80 -24.93 29.60
CA LYS A 7 -1.15 -23.65 29.84
C LYS A 7 -0.83 -22.96 28.51
N PRO A 8 -0.67 -21.62 28.49
CA PRO A 8 -0.25 -20.89 27.30
C PRO A 8 1.04 -21.43 26.66
N CYS A 9 2.04 -21.82 27.47
CA CYS A 9 3.29 -22.39 26.98
C CYS A 9 3.11 -23.72 26.23
N ASP A 10 2.12 -24.53 26.60
CA ASP A 10 1.82 -25.79 25.92
C ASP A 10 1.29 -25.50 24.51
N ILE A 11 0.43 -24.48 24.38
CA ILE A 11 -0.10 -24.03 23.09
C ILE A 11 1.02 -23.49 22.19
N GLU A 12 1.93 -22.69 22.76
CA GLU A 12 3.09 -22.17 22.03
C GLU A 12 3.98 -23.29 21.49
N GLY A 13 4.33 -24.26 22.35
CA GLY A 13 5.16 -25.40 21.98
C GLY A 13 4.55 -26.25 20.86
N GLU A 14 3.26 -26.57 20.98
CA GLU A 14 2.53 -27.37 19.99
C GLU A 14 2.44 -26.67 18.63
N ILE A 15 2.06 -25.39 18.58
CA ILE A 15 1.94 -24.67 17.30
C ILE A 15 3.30 -24.48 16.64
N ASN A 16 4.34 -24.13 17.41
CA ASN A 16 5.70 -23.96 16.88
C ASN A 16 6.26 -25.28 16.33
N SER A 17 5.89 -26.41 16.94
CA SER A 17 6.32 -27.75 16.50
C SER A 17 5.51 -28.26 15.30
N ALA A 18 4.26 -27.83 15.13
CA ALA A 18 3.37 -28.29 14.06
C ALA A 18 3.76 -27.79 12.66
N ALA A 19 4.37 -26.61 12.55
CA ALA A 19 4.81 -26.04 11.27
C ALA A 19 6.14 -25.27 11.38
N PRO A 20 7.26 -25.97 11.68
CA PRO A 20 8.55 -25.34 11.90
C PRO A 20 8.98 -24.49 10.70
N GLY A 21 9.41 -23.25 10.97
CA GLY A 21 9.89 -22.31 9.96
C GLY A 21 8.80 -21.67 9.08
N LYS A 22 7.54 -22.12 9.16
CA LYS A 22 6.40 -21.54 8.42
C LYS A 22 5.50 -20.71 9.31
N LEU A 23 5.26 -21.19 10.53
CA LEU A 23 4.47 -20.50 11.54
C LEU A 23 5.29 -20.39 12.81
N ARG A 24 5.08 -19.30 13.54
CA ARG A 24 5.66 -19.08 14.85
C ARG A 24 4.65 -18.34 15.71
N VAL A 25 4.40 -18.85 16.91
CA VAL A 25 3.63 -18.14 17.93
C VAL A 25 4.49 -17.04 18.51
N VAL A 26 3.96 -15.81 18.47
CA VAL A 26 4.61 -14.63 19.06
C VAL A 26 4.07 -14.37 20.46
N SER A 27 2.79 -14.65 20.70
CA SER A 27 2.16 -14.52 22.02
C SER A 27 0.91 -15.39 22.13
N VAL A 28 0.62 -15.80 23.37
CA VAL A 28 -0.65 -16.46 23.74
C VAL A 28 -1.21 -15.75 24.98
N SER A 29 -2.50 -15.40 24.91
CA SER A 29 -3.20 -14.73 26.01
C SER A 29 -4.56 -15.36 26.25
N GLU A 30 -4.94 -15.49 27.52
CA GLU A 30 -6.32 -15.85 27.88
C GLU A 30 -7.24 -14.65 27.64
N VAL A 31 -8.43 -14.92 27.09
CA VAL A 31 -9.42 -13.89 26.72
C VAL A 31 -10.81 -14.28 27.19
N SER A 32 -11.70 -13.29 27.33
CA SER A 32 -13.09 -13.51 27.71
C SER A 32 -13.85 -14.38 26.69
N ARG A 33 -14.86 -15.13 27.14
CA ARG A 33 -15.68 -15.99 26.28
C ARG A 33 -16.48 -15.25 25.21
N VAL A 34 -16.73 -13.96 25.42
CA VAL A 34 -17.44 -13.11 24.45
C VAL A 34 -16.50 -12.57 23.36
N PHE A 35 -15.18 -12.75 23.51
CA PHE A 35 -14.21 -12.31 22.53
C PHE A 35 -14.30 -13.14 21.25
N HIS A 36 -14.26 -12.46 20.10
CA HIS A 36 -14.16 -13.11 18.80
C HIS A 36 -13.11 -12.38 17.95
N PRO A 37 -12.06 -13.07 17.44
CA PRO A 37 -10.93 -12.42 16.78
C PRO A 37 -11.34 -11.55 15.58
N ASN A 38 -12.30 -12.00 14.77
CA ASN A 38 -12.79 -11.20 13.64
C ASN A 38 -13.75 -10.06 14.03
N PHE A 39 -14.74 -10.32 14.87
CA PHE A 39 -15.81 -9.35 15.18
C PHE A 39 -15.42 -8.34 16.27
N SER A 40 -14.50 -8.71 17.16
CA SER A 40 -13.97 -7.80 18.18
C SER A 40 -12.85 -6.90 17.65
N ALA A 41 -12.26 -7.21 16.49
CA ALA A 41 -11.20 -6.41 15.90
C ALA A 41 -11.72 -5.04 15.40
N LYS A 42 -11.15 -3.97 15.96
CA LYS A 42 -11.49 -2.57 15.66
C LYS A 42 -10.75 -2.03 14.43
N TRP A 43 -9.52 -2.49 14.19
CA TRP A 43 -8.73 -2.06 13.04
C TRP A 43 -7.73 -3.15 12.62
N ARG A 44 -7.24 -3.05 11.38
CA ARG A 44 -6.19 -3.90 10.83
C ARG A 44 -5.12 -3.01 10.21
N ARG A 45 -3.84 -3.38 10.35
CA ARG A 45 -2.69 -2.72 9.72
C ARG A 45 -2.11 -3.65 8.66
N TYR A 46 -2.07 -3.18 7.42
CA TYR A 46 -1.33 -3.82 6.35
C TYR A 46 -0.10 -3.01 5.97
N LEU A 47 0.98 -3.72 5.67
CA LEU A 47 2.16 -3.15 5.02
C LEU A 47 2.29 -3.82 3.65
N TYR A 48 2.54 -3.03 2.61
CA TYR A 48 2.88 -3.54 1.29
C TYR A 48 4.31 -3.13 0.94
N ILE A 49 5.15 -4.10 0.59
CA ILE A 49 6.54 -3.89 0.18
C ILE A 49 6.64 -4.03 -1.33
N PHE A 50 6.99 -2.94 -2.01
CA PHE A 50 7.14 -2.88 -3.46
C PHE A 50 8.63 -2.68 -3.82
N PRO A 51 9.28 -3.62 -4.52
CA PRO A 51 10.65 -3.46 -4.97
C PRO A 51 10.82 -2.27 -5.94
N LEU A 52 11.85 -1.46 -5.74
CA LEU A 52 12.25 -0.42 -6.67
C LEU A 52 13.47 -0.90 -7.48
N ASN A 53 13.61 -0.45 -8.73
CA ASN A 53 14.79 -0.75 -9.53
C ASN A 53 15.90 0.23 -9.18
N ASP A 54 17.11 -0.27 -8.99
CA ASP A 54 18.28 0.56 -8.67
C ASP A 54 18.89 1.22 -9.93
N GLN A 55 18.48 0.85 -11.15
CA GLN A 55 19.23 1.14 -12.38
C GLN A 55 18.92 2.46 -13.12
N GLU A 56 18.02 3.34 -12.66
CA GLU A 56 17.61 4.50 -13.50
C GLU A 56 17.57 5.86 -12.79
N ASN A 57 18.19 6.01 -11.62
CA ASN A 57 18.26 7.32 -10.94
C ASN A 57 19.57 8.10 -11.15
N GLU A 58 20.53 7.59 -11.93
CA GLU A 58 21.81 8.29 -12.18
C GLU A 58 21.88 9.06 -13.51
N LYS A 59 20.86 9.01 -14.37
CA LYS A 59 20.89 9.75 -15.66
C LYS A 59 19.55 10.30 -16.10
N GLN A 60 18.92 11.15 -15.27
CA GLN A 60 18.13 12.26 -15.81
C GLN A 60 17.81 13.26 -14.69
N CYS A 61 18.70 14.23 -14.49
CA CYS A 61 18.41 15.63 -14.14
C CYS A 61 19.75 16.34 -13.87
N CYS A 62 19.90 17.52 -14.46
CA CYS A 62 20.94 18.52 -14.18
C CYS A 62 22.31 18.33 -14.88
N GLU A 63 22.38 18.52 -16.20
CA GLU A 63 23.51 19.28 -16.75
C GLU A 63 23.18 20.77 -16.63
N ASN A 64 23.74 21.41 -15.60
CA ASN A 64 24.39 22.72 -15.66
C ASN A 64 24.79 23.14 -14.23
N GLU A 65 26.09 23.01 -13.95
CA GLU A 65 26.97 23.81 -13.06
C GLU A 65 26.42 24.21 -11.67
N LYS A 66 27.05 23.94 -10.50
CA LYS A 66 28.47 23.98 -10.09
C LYS A 66 28.60 23.45 -8.65
N GLU A 67 29.80 23.02 -8.25
CA GLU A 67 30.17 22.42 -6.95
C GLU A 67 29.95 23.33 -5.72
N VAL A 68 29.63 22.72 -4.55
CA VAL A 68 30.47 22.63 -3.32
C VAL A 68 29.62 22.31 -2.07
N GLU A 69 30.03 21.23 -1.39
CA GLU A 69 29.90 20.84 0.04
C GLU A 69 28.55 20.63 0.77
N SER A 70 28.32 19.35 1.10
CA SER A 70 28.25 18.73 2.45
C SER A 70 27.28 19.24 3.54
N PHE A 71 26.53 18.25 4.04
CA PHE A 71 25.81 18.11 5.32
C PHE A 71 24.38 18.68 5.50
N SER A 72 23.52 17.72 5.86
CA SER A 72 22.58 17.71 7.00
C SER A 72 21.08 17.96 6.76
N PHE A 73 20.31 17.11 7.44
CA PHE A 73 18.86 17.05 7.54
C PHE A 73 18.17 18.41 7.62
N ALA A 74 17.11 18.63 6.83
CA ALA A 74 15.98 19.44 7.29
C ALA A 74 14.69 19.21 6.49
N ARG A 75 13.63 19.31 7.27
CA ARG A 75 12.20 19.32 6.99
C ARG A 75 11.79 20.62 6.25
N ASN A 76 10.59 20.58 5.66
CA ASN A 76 9.73 21.66 5.14
C ASN A 76 9.85 21.96 3.64
N CYS A 77 8.79 21.60 2.90
CA CYS A 77 8.44 22.30 1.67
C CYS A 77 7.35 23.31 2.01
N ASN A 78 7.75 24.58 2.12
CA ASN A 78 6.84 25.72 2.02
C ASN A 78 6.43 25.90 0.55
N GLU A 79 5.20 26.35 0.35
CA GLU A 79 4.66 26.78 -0.94
C GLU A 79 5.54 27.85 -1.61
N PRO A 80 5.46 27.96 -2.94
CA PRO A 80 5.05 29.25 -3.46
C PRO A 80 3.95 29.20 -4.53
N SER A 81 3.20 30.28 -4.49
CA SER A 81 2.09 30.74 -5.31
C SER A 81 2.36 30.87 -6.82
N ASN A 82 1.28 30.65 -7.59
CA ASN A 82 0.82 31.39 -8.78
C ASN A 82 1.80 31.64 -9.95
N LYS A 83 1.53 31.04 -11.12
CA LYS A 83 0.73 31.68 -12.20
C LYS A 83 0.55 30.76 -13.41
N CYS A 84 -0.67 30.74 -13.93
CA CYS A 84 -1.09 30.15 -15.20
C CYS A 84 -0.40 30.79 -16.41
N VAL A 85 -0.13 29.98 -17.45
CA VAL A 85 -0.25 30.39 -18.86
C VAL A 85 -0.76 29.19 -19.66
N GLU A 86 -1.89 29.38 -20.34
CA GLU A 86 -2.49 28.43 -21.28
C GLU A 86 -1.74 28.42 -22.62
N SER A 87 -1.68 27.27 -23.28
CA SER A 87 -1.93 27.19 -24.74
C SER A 87 -2.11 25.75 -25.20
N SER A 88 -2.92 25.68 -26.24
CA SER A 88 -3.68 24.59 -26.86
C SER A 88 -2.91 23.72 -27.86
N SER A 89 -3.52 22.55 -28.15
CA SER A 89 -3.52 21.76 -29.41
C SER A 89 -2.18 21.13 -29.85
N SER A 90 -2.09 19.95 -30.44
CA SER A 90 -3.04 18.96 -30.96
C SER A 90 -2.23 17.70 -31.35
N GLU A 91 -2.90 16.56 -31.23
CA GLU A 91 -2.77 15.28 -31.97
C GLU A 91 -1.57 15.04 -32.90
N ASN A 92 -0.97 13.85 -32.80
CA ASN A 92 -0.79 12.98 -33.97
C ASN A 92 -0.67 11.51 -33.59
N VAL A 93 -1.43 10.71 -34.34
CA VAL A 93 -1.54 9.26 -34.37
C VAL A 93 -0.57 8.75 -35.43
N GLU A 94 0.21 7.69 -35.18
CA GLU A 94 0.43 6.65 -36.19
C GLU A 94 1.06 5.36 -35.65
N ASN A 95 0.60 4.27 -36.27
CA ASN A 95 0.78 2.85 -35.94
C ASN A 95 2.08 2.27 -36.54
N LEU A 96 2.58 1.13 -36.01
CA LEU A 96 3.03 0.00 -36.85
C LEU A 96 3.20 -1.35 -36.07
N ILE A 97 2.18 -2.21 -36.20
CA ILE A 97 2.14 -3.64 -36.62
C ILE A 97 3.34 -4.62 -36.32
N ILE A 98 3.00 -5.64 -35.50
CA ILE A 98 3.25 -7.11 -35.49
C ILE A 98 4.68 -7.71 -35.46
N GLY A 99 4.90 -8.52 -34.41
CA GLY A 99 5.78 -9.69 -34.41
C GLY A 99 5.45 -10.66 -33.26
N ASN A 100 4.81 -11.80 -33.56
CA ASN A 100 4.53 -12.88 -32.61
C ASN A 100 5.83 -13.50 -32.08
N ASN A 101 5.99 -13.58 -30.76
CA ASN A 101 6.58 -14.74 -30.07
C ASN A 101 6.16 -14.74 -28.59
N LYS A 102 5.63 -15.90 -28.15
CA LYS A 102 5.07 -16.11 -26.82
C LYS A 102 6.17 -16.31 -25.77
N GLU A 103 6.33 -15.36 -24.88
CA GLU A 103 6.63 -15.60 -23.46
C GLU A 103 5.66 -14.74 -22.63
N PHE A 104 4.96 -15.37 -21.69
CA PHE A 104 4.03 -14.68 -20.78
C PHE A 104 4.86 -13.90 -19.74
N GLU A 105 5.48 -12.80 -20.17
CA GLU A 105 6.07 -11.84 -19.25
C GLU A 105 4.95 -11.19 -18.44
N ALA A 106 5.10 -11.18 -17.12
CA ALA A 106 4.23 -10.41 -16.25
C ALA A 106 4.24 -8.95 -16.74
N PRO A 107 3.08 -8.27 -16.85
CA PRO A 107 3.01 -6.92 -17.38
C PRO A 107 4.02 -6.03 -16.66
N ASN A 108 4.94 -5.43 -17.42
CA ASN A 108 6.04 -4.63 -16.91
C ASN A 108 5.52 -3.62 -15.89
N LYS A 109 6.01 -3.75 -14.64
CA LYS A 109 5.61 -2.86 -13.54
C LYS A 109 6.13 -1.46 -13.88
N PRO A 110 5.34 -0.38 -13.68
CA PRO A 110 5.87 0.96 -13.79
C PRO A 110 7.02 1.10 -12.78
N THR A 111 8.25 1.31 -13.26
CA THR A 111 9.45 1.43 -12.42
C THR A 111 9.88 2.88 -12.25
N CYS A 112 9.38 3.78 -13.09
CA CYS A 112 9.58 5.22 -12.99
C CYS A 112 8.34 5.89 -12.40
N PHE A 113 8.34 6.10 -11.08
CA PHE A 113 7.37 6.94 -10.38
C PHE A 113 7.99 7.51 -9.11
N SER A 114 7.49 8.66 -8.65
CA SER A 114 7.92 9.25 -7.39
C SER A 114 7.15 8.63 -6.21
N VAL A 115 7.88 8.09 -5.22
CA VAL A 115 7.27 7.61 -3.96
C VAL A 115 6.58 8.74 -3.21
N CYS A 116 7.10 9.96 -3.28
CA CYS A 116 6.45 11.15 -2.71
C CYS A 116 5.07 11.39 -3.35
N ARG A 117 4.96 11.18 -4.66
CA ARG A 117 3.67 11.30 -5.38
C ARG A 117 2.69 10.23 -4.93
N VAL A 118 3.14 8.98 -4.80
CA VAL A 118 2.31 7.89 -4.26
C VAL A 118 1.81 8.22 -2.85
N ASN A 119 2.70 8.75 -1.99
CA ASN A 119 2.36 9.17 -0.63
C ASN A 119 1.30 10.29 -0.60
N GLN A 120 1.44 11.31 -1.47
CA GLN A 120 0.48 12.41 -1.59
C GLN A 120 -0.93 11.89 -1.93
N LEU A 121 -1.02 10.99 -2.92
CA LEU A 121 -2.29 10.37 -3.33
C LEU A 121 -2.94 9.59 -2.19
N LEU A 122 -2.16 8.76 -1.47
CA LEU A 122 -2.67 7.94 -0.37
C LEU A 122 -3.11 8.77 0.84
N ARG A 123 -2.39 9.86 1.15
CA ARG A 123 -2.70 10.75 2.27
C ARG A 123 -4.10 11.34 2.20
N HIS A 124 -4.60 11.61 1.00
CA HIS A 124 -5.96 12.13 0.80
C HIS A 124 -7.06 11.17 1.25
N LEU A 125 -6.74 9.90 1.53
CA LEU A 125 -7.69 8.90 2.03
C LEU A 125 -7.86 8.96 3.56
N GLU A 126 -6.88 9.50 4.29
CA GLU A 126 -6.86 9.45 5.75
C GLU A 126 -8.00 10.24 6.41
N GLY A 127 -8.52 9.70 7.51
CA GLY A 127 -9.58 10.33 8.29
C GLY A 127 -10.94 10.32 7.62
N LYS A 128 -11.11 9.64 6.48
CA LYS A 128 -12.36 9.63 5.70
C LYS A 128 -13.04 8.26 5.75
N LEU A 129 -14.37 8.30 5.90
CA LEU A 129 -15.27 7.18 5.64
C LEU A 129 -15.67 7.23 4.16
N LEU A 130 -15.19 6.29 3.36
CA LEU A 130 -15.38 6.28 1.90
C LEU A 130 -15.82 4.91 1.40
N SER A 131 -16.50 4.87 0.25
CA SER A 131 -16.85 3.62 -0.42
C SER A 131 -15.69 3.13 -1.29
N TYR A 132 -15.03 2.07 -0.84
CA TYR A 132 -13.90 1.45 -1.55
C TYR A 132 -14.32 0.41 -2.58
N LYS A 133 -15.56 0.46 -3.07
CA LYS A 133 -16.13 -0.50 -4.03
C LYS A 133 -15.25 -0.65 -5.28
N MET A 134 -14.72 0.47 -5.78
CA MET A 134 -13.89 0.51 -6.99
C MET A 134 -12.52 -0.13 -6.78
N PHE A 135 -12.03 -0.12 -5.54
CA PHE A 135 -10.78 -0.75 -5.13
C PHE A 135 -10.96 -2.22 -4.70
N ALA A 136 -12.18 -2.73 -4.65
CA ALA A 136 -12.45 -4.11 -4.29
C ALA A 136 -12.51 -5.05 -5.50
N ARG A 137 -12.20 -6.33 -5.29
CA ARG A 137 -12.43 -7.41 -6.25
C ARG A 137 -13.04 -8.60 -5.55
N ASP A 138 -13.80 -9.41 -6.29
CA ASP A 138 -14.39 -10.67 -5.80
C ASP A 138 -15.20 -10.53 -4.51
N THR A 139 -15.70 -9.32 -4.23
CA THR A 139 -16.52 -9.06 -3.05
C THR A 139 -17.94 -9.46 -3.40
N LYS A 140 -18.47 -10.49 -2.73
CA LYS A 140 -19.87 -10.90 -2.87
C LYS A 140 -20.79 -9.73 -2.46
N ALA A 141 -22.00 -9.69 -3.01
CA ALA A 141 -23.02 -8.75 -2.55
C ALA A 141 -23.24 -8.91 -1.02
N SER A 142 -23.52 -7.80 -0.32
CA SER A 142 -23.67 -7.79 1.15
C SER A 142 -24.72 -8.79 1.60
N ARG A 143 -24.49 -9.39 2.78
CA ARG A 143 -25.55 -10.04 3.57
C ARG A 143 -26.03 -9.18 4.75
N ASN A 144 -25.41 -8.02 5.01
CA ASN A 144 -25.67 -7.15 6.16
C ASN A 144 -26.09 -5.73 5.74
N ILE A 145 -26.81 -5.04 6.64
CA ILE A 145 -27.37 -3.69 6.51
C ILE A 145 -26.25 -2.63 6.50
N GLY A 146 -26.36 -1.65 5.59
CA GLY A 146 -25.35 -0.61 5.30
C GLY A 146 -24.62 -0.86 3.97
N PRO A 147 -23.95 0.14 3.36
CA PRO A 147 -23.19 -0.08 2.15
C PRO A 147 -22.01 -1.01 2.47
N PRO A 148 -21.94 -2.25 1.94
CA PRO A 148 -20.93 -3.24 2.29
C PRO A 148 -19.48 -2.81 2.02
N THR A 149 -19.31 -1.68 1.34
CA THR A 149 -18.07 -1.21 0.74
C THR A 149 -17.46 -0.01 1.46
N GLU A 150 -18.11 0.52 2.49
CA GLU A 150 -17.57 1.64 3.25
C GLU A 150 -16.51 1.17 4.27
N CYS A 151 -15.39 1.88 4.28
CA CYS A 151 -14.30 1.68 5.23
C CYS A 151 -13.80 3.05 5.71
N PHE A 152 -13.40 3.13 6.97
CA PHE A 152 -12.73 4.30 7.53
C PHE A 152 -11.22 4.06 7.50
N MET A 153 -10.48 4.92 6.79
CA MET A 153 -9.03 4.85 6.72
C MET A 153 -8.41 5.69 7.83
N TYR A 154 -7.79 5.06 8.81
CA TYR A 154 -7.09 5.75 9.89
C TYR A 154 -5.74 6.31 9.43
N HIS A 155 -5.03 5.56 8.60
CA HIS A 155 -3.69 5.89 8.16
C HIS A 155 -3.40 5.32 6.77
N ALA A 156 -2.76 6.11 5.91
CA ALA A 156 -2.39 5.74 4.55
C ALA A 156 -1.16 6.54 4.11
N ARG A 157 0.00 5.88 4.13
CA ARG A 157 1.30 6.49 3.81
C ARG A 157 2.16 5.59 2.95
N ALA A 158 3.06 6.21 2.20
CA ALA A 158 4.14 5.52 1.49
C ALA A 158 5.48 6.18 1.77
N ALA A 159 6.52 5.37 1.91
CA ALA A 159 7.89 5.85 2.10
C ALA A 159 8.90 4.91 1.44
N GLU A 160 10.05 5.45 1.05
CA GLU A 160 11.19 4.66 0.63
C GLU A 160 11.87 4.03 1.84
N ALA A 161 12.34 2.80 1.67
CA ALA A 161 13.15 2.09 2.63
C ALA A 161 14.20 1.24 1.92
N ARG A 162 15.18 0.75 2.69
CA ARG A 162 16.14 -0.26 2.26
C ARG A 162 15.96 -1.51 3.10
N ILE A 163 15.80 -2.66 2.45
CA ILE A 163 15.71 -3.95 3.13
C ILE A 163 17.06 -4.65 3.01
N PRO A 164 17.67 -5.09 4.12
CA PRO A 164 18.91 -5.87 4.09
C PRO A 164 18.74 -7.10 3.19
N CYS A 165 19.69 -7.32 2.28
CA CYS A 165 19.69 -8.45 1.36
C CYS A 165 21.09 -9.08 1.35
N SER A 166 21.17 -10.40 1.25
CA SER A 166 22.45 -11.11 1.20
C SER A 166 23.27 -10.81 -0.06
N VAL A 167 22.64 -10.24 -1.10
CA VAL A 167 23.25 -10.03 -2.42
C VAL A 167 23.81 -8.62 -2.58
N HIS A 168 23.30 -7.63 -1.83
CA HIS A 168 23.71 -6.23 -1.95
C HIS A 168 24.03 -5.68 -0.55
N GLU A 169 25.26 -5.19 -0.36
CA GLU A 169 25.71 -4.64 0.93
C GLU A 169 24.86 -3.45 1.39
N GLU A 170 24.38 -2.62 0.46
CA GLU A 170 23.48 -1.51 0.75
C GLU A 170 22.01 -1.91 0.95
N GLY A 171 21.69 -3.20 0.80
CA GLY A 171 20.32 -3.70 0.76
C GLY A 171 19.57 -3.34 -0.53
N ARG A 172 18.33 -3.81 -0.64
CA ARG A 172 17.46 -3.57 -1.79
C ARG A 172 16.57 -2.36 -1.52
N LYS A 173 16.51 -1.40 -2.46
CA LYS A 173 15.59 -0.27 -2.38
C LYS A 173 14.14 -0.73 -2.57
N VAL A 174 13.25 -0.29 -1.69
CA VAL A 174 11.82 -0.61 -1.74
C VAL A 174 10.98 0.62 -1.42
N MET A 175 9.74 0.61 -1.89
CA MET A 175 8.67 1.46 -1.35
C MET A 175 7.83 0.62 -0.39
N CYS A 176 7.64 1.12 0.83
CA CYS A 176 6.72 0.59 1.81
C CYS A 176 5.43 1.42 1.79
N VAL A 177 4.28 0.74 1.76
CA VAL A 177 2.95 1.37 1.90
C VAL A 177 2.27 0.85 3.14
N GLU A 178 2.01 1.71 4.11
CA GLU A 178 1.25 1.38 5.33
C GLU A 178 -0.19 1.83 5.18
N LEU A 179 -1.14 0.91 5.39
CA LEU A 179 -2.57 1.19 5.44
C LEU A 179 -3.16 0.66 6.75
N VAL A 180 -3.85 1.53 7.48
CA VAL A 180 -4.63 1.17 8.68
C VAL A 180 -6.08 1.59 8.48
N ALA A 181 -6.99 0.64 8.61
CA ALA A 181 -8.43 0.90 8.48
C ALA A 181 -9.23 0.06 9.47
N ASN A 182 -10.49 0.45 9.70
CA ASN A 182 -11.40 -0.34 10.54
C ASN A 182 -11.64 -1.74 9.94
N ARG A 183 -11.69 -1.82 8.61
CA ARG A 183 -11.81 -3.04 7.80
C ARG A 183 -11.28 -2.80 6.40
N PHE A 184 -11.04 -3.89 5.68
CA PHE A 184 -10.65 -3.86 4.26
C PHE A 184 -11.55 -4.78 3.45
N LEU A 185 -11.86 -4.39 2.21
CA LEU A 185 -12.56 -5.25 1.26
C LEU A 185 -11.59 -6.24 0.61
N ARG A 186 -12.13 -7.30 -0.01
CA ARG A 186 -11.31 -8.32 -0.67
C ARG A 186 -10.47 -7.69 -1.79
N LYS A 187 -9.16 -7.92 -1.73
CA LYS A 187 -8.11 -7.34 -2.59
C LYS A 187 -7.94 -5.80 -2.52
N MET A 188 -8.65 -5.10 -1.62
CA MET A 188 -8.63 -3.63 -1.51
C MET A 188 -7.22 -3.04 -1.44
N VAL A 189 -6.41 -3.53 -0.51
CA VAL A 189 -5.03 -3.04 -0.30
C VAL A 189 -4.22 -3.14 -1.59
N ARG A 190 -4.26 -4.28 -2.27
CA ARG A 190 -3.47 -4.55 -3.48
C ARG A 190 -3.91 -3.70 -4.67
N VAL A 191 -5.21 -3.43 -4.80
CA VAL A 191 -5.74 -2.55 -5.86
C VAL A 191 -5.41 -1.09 -5.57
N LEU A 192 -5.53 -0.65 -4.30
CA LEU A 192 -5.11 0.69 -3.89
C LEU A 192 -3.65 0.93 -4.24
N VAL A 193 -2.74 0.06 -3.77
CA VAL A 193 -1.30 0.19 -4.05
C VAL A 193 -1.01 0.27 -5.54
N ALA A 194 -1.53 -0.67 -6.35
CA ALA A 194 -1.29 -0.67 -7.79
C ALA A 194 -1.85 0.58 -8.48
N THR A 195 -3.03 1.04 -8.06
CA THR A 195 -3.67 2.22 -8.65
C THR A 195 -2.90 3.48 -8.28
N SER A 196 -2.50 3.64 -7.01
CA SER A 196 -1.69 4.78 -6.57
C SER A 196 -0.36 4.88 -7.32
N ILE A 197 0.31 3.75 -7.58
CA ILE A 197 1.53 3.72 -8.40
C ILE A 197 1.23 4.15 -9.84
N ARG A 198 0.17 3.62 -10.46
CA ARG A 198 -0.22 3.97 -11.83
C ARG A 198 -0.56 5.46 -11.97
N GLU A 199 -1.36 6.00 -11.05
CA GLU A 199 -1.74 7.42 -11.06
C GLU A 199 -0.53 8.33 -10.81
N ALA A 200 0.38 7.92 -9.93
CA ALA A 200 1.62 8.66 -9.69
C ALA A 200 2.52 8.69 -10.94
N ALA A 201 2.67 7.56 -11.64
CA ALA A 201 3.42 7.46 -12.88
C ALA A 201 2.79 8.29 -14.02
N ALA A 202 1.46 8.40 -14.04
CA ALA A 202 0.71 9.18 -15.01
C ALA A 202 0.68 10.70 -14.71
N GLY A 203 1.25 11.15 -13.59
CA GLY A 203 1.21 12.56 -13.19
C GLY A 203 -0.20 13.04 -12.82
N ALA A 204 -1.10 12.15 -12.38
CA ALA A 204 -2.46 12.51 -12.01
C ALA A 204 -2.48 13.46 -10.81
N GLU A 205 -3.58 14.21 -10.63
CA GLU A 205 -3.82 15.14 -9.51
C GLU A 205 -3.93 14.44 -8.15
N GLU A 206 -3.76 15.18 -7.05
CA GLU A 206 -3.62 14.55 -5.71
C GLU A 206 -4.90 13.84 -5.23
N ASP A 207 -6.04 14.30 -5.71
CA ASP A 207 -7.36 13.75 -5.41
C ASP A 207 -7.79 12.65 -6.40
N ALA A 208 -6.89 12.20 -7.27
CA ALA A 208 -7.20 11.20 -8.30
C ALA A 208 -7.82 9.92 -7.71
N LEU A 209 -7.33 9.45 -6.55
CA LEU A 209 -7.91 8.28 -5.89
C LEU A 209 -9.36 8.50 -5.42
N LEU A 210 -9.70 9.73 -5.00
CA LEU A 210 -11.06 10.10 -4.62
C LEU A 210 -11.96 10.17 -5.86
N LYS A 211 -11.49 10.80 -6.94
CA LYS A 211 -12.20 10.84 -8.24
C LYS A 211 -12.51 9.43 -8.77
N LEU A 212 -11.57 8.50 -8.61
CA LEU A 212 -11.75 7.10 -9.01
C LEU A 212 -12.81 6.33 -8.19
N MET A 213 -13.16 6.79 -6.98
CA MET A 213 -14.23 6.18 -6.19
C MET A 213 -15.61 6.38 -6.81
N GLU A 214 -15.81 7.50 -7.52
CA GLU A 214 -17.05 7.86 -8.20
C GLU A 214 -17.20 7.18 -9.57
N ALA A 215 -16.16 6.48 -10.04
CA ALA A 215 -16.21 5.78 -11.32
C ALA A 215 -17.23 4.63 -11.31
N THR A 216 -17.85 4.38 -12.47
CA THR A 216 -18.83 3.29 -12.64
C THR A 216 -18.20 1.99 -13.13
N CYS A 217 -16.99 2.06 -13.70
CA CYS A 217 -16.30 0.94 -14.33
C CYS A 217 -15.07 0.50 -13.53
N ARG A 218 -14.99 -0.79 -13.12
CA ARG A 218 -13.85 -1.32 -12.35
C ARG A 218 -12.51 -1.19 -13.08
N ARG A 219 -12.52 -1.12 -14.41
CA ARG A 219 -11.33 -0.89 -15.25
C ARG A 219 -10.69 0.49 -15.03
N ALA A 220 -11.41 1.41 -14.38
CA ALA A 220 -10.85 2.69 -13.98
C ALA A 220 -9.73 2.58 -12.94
N THR A 221 -9.63 1.45 -12.22
CA THR A 221 -8.56 1.18 -11.26
C THR A 221 -7.63 0.09 -11.79
N ALA A 222 -6.38 0.06 -11.33
CA ALA A 222 -5.40 -0.93 -11.74
C ALA A 222 -5.82 -2.37 -11.33
N PRO A 223 -5.29 -3.42 -11.98
CA PRO A 223 -5.37 -4.77 -11.45
C PRO A 223 -4.66 -4.84 -10.08
N PRO A 224 -5.05 -5.77 -9.18
CA PRO A 224 -4.39 -5.91 -7.88
C PRO A 224 -2.88 -6.16 -8.04
N ALA A 225 -2.04 -5.41 -7.32
CA ALA A 225 -0.59 -5.65 -7.22
C ALA A 225 -0.30 -7.11 -6.81
N PRO A 226 0.88 -7.71 -7.06
CA PRO A 226 1.20 -9.07 -6.61
C PRO A 226 0.96 -9.33 -5.11
N PRO A 227 0.63 -10.56 -4.68
CA PRO A 227 0.36 -10.84 -3.27
C PRO A 227 1.62 -10.85 -2.39
N ASP A 228 2.79 -11.10 -2.97
CA ASP A 228 4.03 -11.44 -2.25
C ASP A 228 4.54 -10.29 -1.36
N GLY A 229 4.23 -9.04 -1.73
CA GLY A 229 4.58 -7.86 -0.95
C GLY A 229 3.60 -7.54 0.19
N LEU A 230 2.46 -8.22 0.29
CA LEU A 230 1.40 -7.88 1.25
C LEU A 230 1.57 -8.60 2.58
N CYS A 231 1.65 -7.84 3.67
CA CYS A 231 1.71 -8.35 5.03
C CYS A 231 0.57 -7.78 5.89
N LEU A 232 -0.18 -8.65 6.58
CA LEU A 232 -0.98 -8.23 7.74
C LEU A 232 -0.02 -8.10 8.93
N VAL A 233 0.24 -6.86 9.34
CA VAL A 233 1.22 -6.58 10.40
C VAL A 233 0.58 -6.66 11.79
N ASP A 234 -0.64 -6.14 11.93
CA ASP A 234 -1.26 -6.01 13.24
C ASP A 234 -2.79 -5.96 13.15
N VAL A 235 -3.45 -6.35 14.24
CA VAL A 235 -4.90 -6.30 14.42
C VAL A 235 -5.19 -5.76 15.80
N GLY A 236 -5.85 -4.61 15.86
CA GLY A 236 -6.17 -3.98 17.14
C GLY A 236 -7.55 -4.31 17.65
N TYR A 237 -7.61 -4.52 18.97
CA TYR A 237 -8.84 -4.73 19.73
C TYR A 237 -9.20 -3.54 20.64
N THR A 238 -8.34 -2.52 20.68
CA THR A 238 -8.56 -1.20 21.30
C THR A 238 -8.67 -0.12 20.24
N ASP A 239 -9.00 1.10 20.64
CA ASP A 239 -9.05 2.23 19.71
C ASP A 239 -7.67 2.47 19.09
N PHE A 240 -7.67 2.90 17.82
CA PHE A 240 -6.44 3.15 17.09
C PHE A 240 -5.73 4.38 17.66
N ASN A 241 -4.42 4.25 17.91
CA ASN A 241 -3.57 5.35 18.34
C ASN A 241 -2.74 5.86 17.15
N PRO A 242 -2.98 7.07 16.63
CA PRO A 242 -2.25 7.62 15.49
C PRO A 242 -0.74 7.80 15.72
N LYS A 243 -0.27 7.74 16.97
CA LYS A 243 1.18 7.78 17.28
C LYS A 243 1.90 6.47 16.99
N ASN A 244 1.15 5.38 16.76
CA ASN A 244 1.68 4.05 16.47
C ASN A 244 1.58 3.78 14.96
N CYS A 245 2.20 4.60 14.14
CA CYS A 245 2.35 4.34 12.70
C CYS A 245 3.79 3.96 12.40
N LEU A 246 3.99 3.05 11.45
CA LEU A 246 5.31 2.65 10.97
C LEU A 246 5.90 3.72 10.04
N ILE A 247 5.04 4.42 9.30
CA ILE A 247 5.40 5.52 8.40
C ILE A 247 4.74 6.81 8.93
N PRO A 248 5.50 7.75 9.50
CA PRO A 248 4.95 8.98 10.09
C PRO A 248 4.44 9.99 9.06
#